data_AF-A0A965SY70-F1
#
_entry.id   AF-A0A965SY70-F1
#
_cell.length_a   1.000
_cell.length_b   1.000
_cell.length_c   1.000
_cell.angle_alpha   90.00
_cell.angle_beta   90.00
_cell.angle_gamma   90.00
#
_symmetry.space_group_name_H-M   'P 1'
#
loop_
_entity.id
_entity.type
_entity.pdbx_description
1 polymer ?
#
loop_
_entity_poly.entity_id
_entity_poly.type
_entity_poly.pdbx_seq_one_letter_code
_entity_poly.pdbx_strand_id
1 'polypeptide(L)'
;MEDPVYKKPVPKPLSKTPLPSLEEILEKQCAELVELAQVRYGIKGSKVEVQLTPLLIHDRMSEKHIFSELSTIPDHERADCVLYALAKGEISAPLANRVLSTLRVIQGVKSRGHLS
;
A
#
# COMPACT_ATOMS: atom_id res chain seq x y z
N MET A 1 9.04 60.99 -0.43
CA MET A 1 8.91 59.62 -0.95
C MET A 1 7.72 59.02 -0.22
N GLU A 2 6.70 58.54 -0.92
CA GLU A 2 5.54 57.89 -0.29
C GLU A 2 5.92 56.44 0.08
N ASP A 3 5.69 56.07 1.34
CA ASP A 3 5.88 54.70 1.80
C ASP A 3 4.89 53.74 1.14
N PRO A 4 5.32 52.51 0.76
CA PRO A 4 4.42 51.56 0.12
C PRO A 4 3.32 51.10 1.09
N VAL A 5 2.08 51.44 0.76
CA VAL A 5 0.88 51.01 1.50
C VAL A 5 0.66 49.51 1.27
N TYR A 6 0.86 48.70 2.32
CA TYR A 6 0.58 47.27 2.28
C TYR A 6 -0.92 47.00 2.08
N LYS A 7 -1.31 46.44 0.93
CA LYS A 7 -2.67 45.93 0.70
C LYS A 7 -2.75 44.49 1.21
N LYS A 8 -3.56 44.28 2.25
CA LYS A 8 -3.83 42.94 2.82
C LYS A 8 -4.38 42.02 1.71
N PRO A 9 -3.85 40.79 1.54
CA PRO A 9 -4.37 39.86 0.54
C PRO A 9 -5.84 39.55 0.84
N VAL A 10 -6.70 39.65 -0.18
CA VAL A 10 -8.11 39.24 -0.07
C VAL A 10 -8.14 37.72 0.14
N PRO A 11 -8.81 37.20 1.19
CA PRO A 11 -8.90 35.77 1.40
C PRO A 11 -9.53 35.11 0.17
N LYS A 12 -8.81 34.17 -0.45
CA LYS A 12 -9.39 33.33 -1.50
C LYS A 12 -10.59 32.59 -0.90
N PRO A 13 -11.73 32.49 -1.61
CA PRO A 13 -12.83 31.68 -1.15
C PRO A 13 -12.34 30.25 -0.93
N LEU A 14 -12.45 29.76 0.30
CA LEU A 14 -12.19 28.36 0.63
C LEU A 14 -13.08 27.51 -0.29
N SER A 15 -12.46 26.71 -1.14
CA SER A 15 -13.16 25.74 -1.97
C SER A 15 -14.01 24.86 -1.05
N LYS A 16 -15.34 24.97 -1.17
CA LYS A 16 -16.32 24.23 -0.36
C LYS A 16 -16.43 22.76 -0.79
N THR A 17 -15.33 22.13 -1.21
CA THR A 17 -15.32 20.69 -1.42
C THR A 17 -15.40 20.03 -0.04
N PRO A 18 -16.45 19.26 0.26
CA PRO A 18 -16.52 18.52 1.51
C PRO A 18 -15.29 17.63 1.66
N LEU A 19 -14.78 17.51 2.88
CA LEU A 19 -13.75 16.52 3.16
C LEU A 19 -14.33 15.12 2.90
N PRO A 20 -13.59 14.23 2.23
CA PRO A 20 -14.04 12.86 2.04
C PRO A 20 -14.17 12.16 3.39
N SER A 21 -15.14 11.27 3.46
CA SER A 21 -15.32 10.35 4.59
C SER A 21 -14.17 9.35 4.68
N LEU A 22 -14.02 8.73 5.85
CA LEU A 22 -13.02 7.67 6.05
C LEU A 22 -13.24 6.50 5.08
N GLU A 23 -14.48 6.12 4.83
CA GLU A 23 -14.84 5.05 3.92
C GLU A 23 -14.41 5.36 2.47
N GLU A 24 -14.69 6.57 1.98
CA GLU A 24 -14.24 7.01 0.65
C GLU A 24 -12.71 7.02 0.54
N ILE A 25 -12.00 7.40 1.61
CA ILE A 25 -10.53 7.36 1.62
C ILE A 25 -10.05 5.90 1.55
N LEU A 26 -10.64 5.00 2.31
CA LEU A 26 -10.25 3.58 2.34
C LEU A 26 -10.52 2.89 1.00
N GLU A 27 -11.66 3.15 0.37
CA GLU A 27 -11.98 2.63 -0.96
C GLU A 27 -10.96 3.12 -1.99
N LYS A 28 -10.66 4.42 -1.98
CA LYS A 28 -9.67 5.00 -2.88
C LYS A 28 -8.28 4.41 -2.67
N GLN A 29 -7.84 4.28 -1.43
CA GLN A 29 -6.55 3.65 -1.11
C GLN A 29 -6.49 2.19 -1.56
N CYS A 30 -7.57 1.43 -1.41
CA CYS A 30 -7.65 0.06 -1.89
C CYS A 30 -7.55 -0.01 -3.42
N ALA A 31 -8.26 0.87 -4.12
CA ALA A 31 -8.21 0.95 -5.59
C ALA A 31 -6.80 1.33 -6.08
N GLU A 32 -6.18 2.33 -5.46
CA GLU A 32 -4.81 2.76 -5.78
C GLU A 32 -3.79 1.64 -5.51
N LEU A 33 -3.93 0.90 -4.41
CA LEU A 33 -3.04 -0.22 -4.09
C LEU A 33 -3.11 -1.32 -5.16
N VAL A 34 -4.32 -1.65 -5.62
CA VAL A 34 -4.50 -2.63 -6.71
C VAL A 34 -3.87 -2.13 -7.99
N GLU A 35 -4.11 -0.87 -8.37
CA GLU A 35 -3.55 -0.30 -9.58
C GLU A 35 -2.02 -0.29 -9.56
N LEU A 36 -1.41 0.13 -8.44
CA LEU A 36 0.03 0.11 -8.26
C LEU A 36 0.60 -1.30 -8.38
N ALA A 37 -0.06 -2.29 -7.78
CA ALA A 37 0.36 -3.69 -7.87
C ALA A 37 0.27 -4.22 -9.30
N GLN A 38 -0.83 -3.96 -10.00
CA GLN A 38 -1.02 -4.38 -11.40
C GLN A 38 -0.01 -3.76 -12.36
N VAL A 39 0.30 -2.47 -12.18
CA VAL A 39 1.32 -1.79 -12.98
C VAL A 39 2.71 -2.33 -12.69
N ARG A 40 3.06 -2.50 -11.39
CA ARG A 40 4.38 -2.99 -10.96
C ARG A 40 4.74 -4.35 -11.56
N TYR A 41 3.77 -5.25 -11.66
CA TYR A 41 3.99 -6.61 -12.17
C TYR A 41 3.52 -6.81 -13.62
N GLY A 42 3.29 -5.73 -14.36
CA GLY A 42 3.00 -5.78 -15.79
C GLY A 42 1.69 -6.49 -16.16
N ILE A 43 0.72 -6.53 -15.23
CA ILE A 43 -0.65 -7.00 -15.49
C ILE A 43 -1.45 -5.91 -16.20
N LYS A 44 -1.22 -4.64 -15.82
CA LYS A 44 -1.74 -3.45 -16.51
C LYS A 44 -0.56 -2.70 -17.15
N GLY A 45 -0.63 -2.48 -18.46
CA GLY A 45 0.41 -1.78 -19.21
C GLY A 45 1.36 -2.71 -19.96
N SER A 46 2.67 -2.48 -19.84
CA SER A 46 3.69 -3.27 -20.53
C SER A 46 4.02 -4.55 -19.76
N LYS A 47 4.24 -5.65 -20.49
CA LYS A 47 4.61 -6.93 -19.88
C LYS A 47 5.98 -6.82 -19.20
N VAL A 48 6.04 -7.21 -17.94
CA VAL A 48 7.27 -7.27 -17.13
C VAL A 48 7.58 -8.74 -16.85
N GLU A 49 8.85 -9.13 -16.90
CA GLU A 49 9.28 -10.44 -16.43
C GLU A 49 9.33 -10.43 -14.90
N VAL A 50 8.51 -11.26 -14.26
CA VAL A 50 8.42 -11.34 -12.80
C VAL A 50 9.05 -12.64 -12.35
N GLN A 51 10.17 -12.54 -11.65
CA GLN A 51 10.84 -13.66 -11.01
C GLN A 51 10.62 -13.54 -9.50
N LEU A 52 9.52 -14.11 -9.03
CA LEU A 52 9.21 -14.19 -7.59
C LEU A 52 9.07 -15.65 -7.21
N THR A 53 9.45 -15.96 -5.96
CA THR A 53 9.18 -17.25 -5.38
C THR A 53 7.66 -17.51 -5.43
N PRO A 54 7.20 -18.62 -6.05
CA PRO A 54 5.78 -18.93 -6.13
C PRO A 54 5.20 -19.04 -4.73
N LEU A 55 4.15 -18.25 -4.47
CA LEU A 55 3.44 -18.24 -3.19
C LEU A 55 1.96 -18.46 -3.45
N LEU A 56 1.38 -19.44 -2.78
CA LEU A 56 -0.05 -19.73 -2.89
C LEU A 56 -0.76 -19.10 -1.68
N ILE A 57 -1.17 -17.85 -1.85
CA ILE A 57 -2.01 -17.13 -0.87
C ILE A 57 -3.30 -16.68 -1.54
N HIS A 58 -4.43 -16.84 -0.85
CA HIS A 58 -5.71 -16.42 -1.39
C HIS A 58 -6.70 -15.99 -0.28
N ASP A 59 -7.75 -15.26 -0.64
CA ASP A 59 -8.71 -14.66 0.31
C ASP A 59 -9.40 -15.65 1.26
N ARG A 60 -9.50 -16.93 0.90
CA ARG A 60 -10.10 -17.96 1.78
C ARG A 60 -9.18 -18.42 2.92
N MET A 61 -7.91 -18.00 2.92
CA MET A 61 -6.96 -18.35 3.98
C MET A 61 -7.12 -17.43 5.17
N SER A 62 -6.94 -17.99 6.37
CA SER A 62 -6.76 -17.15 7.56
C SER A 62 -5.43 -16.40 7.49
N GLU A 63 -5.36 -15.21 8.10
CA GLU A 63 -4.11 -14.44 8.17
C GLU A 63 -2.96 -15.26 8.77
N LYS A 64 -3.24 -16.11 9.77
CA LYS A 64 -2.25 -17.02 10.36
C LYS A 64 -1.63 -17.95 9.30
N HIS A 65 -2.45 -18.54 8.42
CA HIS A 65 -1.94 -19.40 7.35
C HIS A 65 -1.18 -18.57 6.31
N ILE A 66 -1.65 -17.38 5.95
CA ILE A 66 -0.93 -16.47 5.05
C ILE A 66 0.47 -16.14 5.59
N PHE A 67 0.59 -15.81 6.88
CA PHE A 67 1.90 -15.56 7.50
C PHE A 67 2.76 -16.82 7.59
N SER A 68 2.17 -17.99 7.77
CA SER A 68 2.89 -19.26 7.73
C SER A 68 3.51 -19.48 6.35
N GLU A 69 2.74 -19.31 5.27
CA GLU A 69 3.26 -19.40 3.90
C GLU A 69 4.35 -18.35 3.65
N LEU A 70 4.11 -17.10 4.03
CA LEU A 70 5.10 -16.02 3.90
C LEU A 70 6.39 -16.30 4.67
N SER A 71 6.33 -17.04 5.79
CA SER A 71 7.53 -17.37 6.57
C SER A 71 8.52 -18.27 5.83
N THR A 72 8.04 -19.01 4.81
CA THR A 72 8.88 -19.85 3.94
C THR A 72 9.69 -19.02 2.92
N ILE A 73 9.29 -17.76 2.72
CA ILE A 73 9.89 -16.82 1.76
C ILE A 73 10.93 -15.93 2.47
N PRO A 74 12.05 -15.57 1.80
CA PRO A 74 12.99 -14.58 2.32
C PRO A 74 12.32 -13.27 2.72
N ASP A 75 12.72 -12.69 3.86
CA ASP A 75 12.11 -11.48 4.44
C ASP A 75 11.98 -10.31 3.45
N HIS A 76 12.94 -10.17 2.52
CA HIS A 76 12.97 -9.09 1.53
C HIS A 76 12.00 -9.29 0.35
N GLU A 77 11.57 -10.52 0.07
CA GLU A 77 10.64 -10.85 -1.02
C GLU A 77 9.17 -10.87 -0.56
N ARG A 78 8.91 -11.02 0.75
CA ARG A 78 7.55 -11.22 1.28
C ARG A 78 6.54 -10.15 0.85
N ALA A 79 6.94 -8.88 0.88
CA ALA A 79 6.07 -7.79 0.47
C ALA A 79 5.75 -7.87 -1.03
N ASP A 80 6.73 -8.25 -1.86
CA ASP A 80 6.54 -8.44 -3.30
C ASP A 80 5.61 -9.62 -3.60
N CYS A 81 5.72 -10.74 -2.87
CA CYS A 81 4.80 -11.87 -3.03
C CYS A 81 3.34 -11.49 -2.72
N VAL A 82 3.11 -10.70 -1.66
CA VAL A 82 1.77 -10.21 -1.30
C VAL A 82 1.22 -9.26 -2.36
N LEU A 83 2.03 -8.31 -2.83
CA LEU A 83 1.61 -7.38 -3.89
C LEU A 83 1.37 -8.12 -5.22
N TYR A 84 2.14 -9.17 -5.52
CA TYR A 84 1.95 -9.96 -6.74
C TYR A 84 0.66 -10.79 -6.68
N ALA A 85 0.33 -11.39 -5.54
CA ALA A 85 -0.95 -12.06 -5.34
C ALA A 85 -2.13 -11.07 -5.46
N LEU A 86 -1.98 -9.85 -4.93
CA LEU A 86 -2.97 -8.78 -5.07
C LEU A 86 -3.15 -8.38 -6.53
N ALA A 87 -2.06 -8.21 -7.26
CA ALA A 87 -2.08 -7.85 -8.67
C ALA A 87 -2.85 -8.88 -9.52
N LYS A 88 -2.67 -10.17 -9.21
CA LYS A 88 -3.40 -11.29 -9.85
C LYS A 88 -4.85 -11.42 -9.41
N GLY A 89 -5.28 -10.71 -8.37
CA GLY A 89 -6.63 -10.83 -7.79
C GLY A 89 -6.83 -12.10 -6.97
N GLU A 90 -5.76 -12.74 -6.51
CA GLU A 90 -5.84 -13.92 -5.63
C GLU A 90 -6.22 -13.53 -4.19
N ILE A 91 -5.89 -12.29 -3.82
CA ILE A 91 -6.17 -11.69 -2.51
C ILE A 91 -6.77 -10.29 -2.69
N SER A 92 -7.66 -9.91 -1.78
CA SER A 92 -8.35 -8.63 -1.74
C SER A 92 -7.45 -7.51 -1.21
N ALA A 93 -7.69 -6.29 -1.69
CA ALA A 93 -6.93 -5.11 -1.28
C ALA A 93 -6.95 -4.84 0.24
N PRO A 94 -8.09 -4.98 0.96
CA PRO A 94 -8.10 -4.82 2.42
C PRO A 94 -7.23 -5.85 3.14
N LEU A 95 -7.27 -7.11 2.71
CA LEU A 95 -6.47 -8.17 3.31
C LEU A 95 -4.97 -7.98 3.00
N ALA A 96 -4.62 -7.68 1.75
CA ALA A 96 -3.25 -7.36 1.36
C ALA A 96 -2.70 -6.17 2.18
N ASN A 97 -3.48 -5.11 2.36
CA ASN A 97 -3.10 -3.95 3.15
C ASN A 97 -2.82 -4.32 4.63
N ARG A 98 -3.67 -5.16 5.25
CA ARG A 98 -3.43 -5.65 6.62
C ARG A 98 -2.16 -6.49 6.73
N VAL A 99 -1.94 -7.40 5.79
CA VAL A 99 -0.75 -8.26 5.75
C VAL A 99 0.51 -7.41 5.58
N LEU A 100 0.54 -6.49 4.62
CA LEU A 100 1.67 -5.56 4.38
C LEU A 100 1.95 -4.68 5.60
N SER A 101 0.91 -4.16 6.24
CA SER A 101 1.03 -3.36 7.46
C SER A 101 1.67 -4.17 8.60
N THR A 102 1.25 -5.43 8.77
CA THR A 102 1.80 -6.33 9.79
C THR A 102 3.26 -6.69 9.49
N LEU A 103 3.59 -7.00 8.23
CA LEU A 103 4.98 -7.23 7.81
C LEU A 103 5.88 -6.03 8.13
N ARG A 104 5.40 -4.81 7.87
CA ARG A 104 6.12 -3.57 8.18
C ARG A 104 6.38 -3.42 9.68
N VAL A 105 5.40 -3.76 10.53
CA VAL A 105 5.54 -3.74 11.99
C VAL A 105 6.59 -4.76 12.43
N ILE A 106 6.54 -5.99 11.93
CA ILE A 106 7.52 -7.05 12.23
C ILE A 106 8.94 -6.60 11.87
N GLN A 107 9.11 -6.04 10.66
CA GLN A 107 10.40 -5.49 10.23
C GLN A 107 10.87 -4.36 11.16
N GLY A 108 9.97 -3.43 11.51
CA GLY A 108 10.29 -2.32 12.41
C GLY A 108 10.67 -2.77 13.83
N VAL A 109 10.12 -3.89 14.33
CA VAL A 109 10.53 -4.49 15.61
C VAL A 109 11.91 -5.16 15.48
N LYS A 110 12.15 -5.93 14.41
CA LYS A 110 13.45 -6.56 14.15
C LYS A 110 14.58 -5.54 14.05
N SER A 111 14.38 -4.45 13.31
CA SER A 111 15.40 -3.39 13.18
C SER A 111 15.73 -2.72 14.51
N ARG A 112 14.77 -2.64 15.45
CA ARG A 112 14.99 -2.07 16.79
C ARG A 112 15.71 -3.05 17.72
N GLY A 113 15.51 -4.35 17.56
CA GLY A 113 16.19 -5.39 18.35
C GLY A 113 17.66 -5.63 17.98
N HIS A 114 18.15 -5.12 16.85
CA HIS A 114 19.57 -5.15 16.47
C HIS A 114 20.37 -3.93 16.95
N LEU A 115 19.76 -3.05 17.75
CA LEU A 115 20.42 -1.91 18.41
C LEU A 115 20.71 -2.19 19.90
N SER A 116 20.81 -3.45 20.30
CA SER A 116 21.17 -3.86 21.68
C SER A 116 22.33 -4.84 21.67
#